data_AF-A0AAD7QRR5-F1
#
_entry.id   AF-A0AAD7QRR5-F1
#
_cell.length_a   1.000
_cell.length_b   1.000
_cell.length_c   1.000
_cell.angle_alpha   90.00
_cell.angle_beta   90.00
_cell.angle_gamma   90.00
#
_symmetry.space_group_name_H-M   'P 1'
#
loop_
_entity.id
_entity.type
_entity.pdbx_description
1 polymer ?
#
loop_
_entity_poly.entity_id
_entity_poly.type
_entity_poly.pdbx_seq_one_letter_code
_entity_poly.pdbx_strand_id
1 'polypeptide(L)'
;MEDQLEIALPLLRDSVPVKLLQQPQDPPSDQNLAAARAYCGQLRALRNEGGLDNASRPTQQEMIDAARYLAVMEDRIRETRGDPLQEILRVVNEMRQAQTEMRQEQTEMRQEQTEMRQTITEILNRLDHFTRIDRDGVQLTLNIIPFADGSMPTQHPVRIT
;
A
#
# COMPACT_ATOMS: atom_id res chain seq x y z
N MET A 1 23.97 -24.93 -14.38
CA MET A 1 23.63 -24.40 -13.05
C MET A 1 22.82 -23.16 -13.33
N GLU A 2 21.50 -23.32 -13.35
CA GLU A 2 20.54 -22.26 -13.66
C GLU A 2 19.99 -21.78 -12.33
N ASP A 3 20.35 -20.57 -11.93
CA ASP A 3 19.85 -19.93 -10.72
C ASP A 3 18.40 -19.49 -10.95
N GLN A 4 17.46 -20.25 -10.38
CA GLN A 4 16.06 -19.85 -10.26
C GLN A 4 15.97 -18.65 -9.33
N LEU A 5 15.72 -17.48 -9.91
CA LEU A 5 15.24 -16.31 -9.17
C LEU A 5 13.82 -16.61 -8.67
N GLU A 6 13.71 -17.08 -7.43
CA GLU A 6 12.46 -17.13 -6.69
C GLU A 6 11.94 -15.70 -6.51
N ILE A 7 10.99 -15.30 -7.35
CA ILE A 7 10.23 -14.07 -7.18
C ILE A 7 9.30 -14.30 -5.99
N ALA A 8 9.71 -13.82 -4.81
CA ALA A 8 8.88 -13.80 -3.62
C ALA A 8 7.64 -12.92 -3.88
N LEU A 9 6.50 -13.57 -4.09
CA LEU A 9 5.21 -12.90 -4.12
C LEU A 9 4.95 -12.28 -2.74
N PRO A 10 4.52 -11.02 -2.64
CA PRO A 10 4.17 -10.43 -1.35
C PRO A 10 3.02 -11.24 -0.75
N LEU A 11 3.23 -11.76 0.47
CA LEU A 11 2.16 -12.33 1.28
C LEU A 11 1.07 -11.27 1.43
N LEU A 12 -0.05 -11.49 0.74
CA LEU A 12 -1.31 -10.80 0.98
C LEU A 12 -1.69 -11.05 2.45
N ARG A 13 -1.38 -10.06 3.29
CA ARG A 13 -1.73 -10.09 4.70
C ARG A 13 -3.23 -10.31 4.85
N ASP A 14 -3.53 -11.38 5.58
CA ASP A 14 -4.63 -11.50 6.52
C ASP A 14 -5.96 -10.94 6.03
N SER A 15 -6.76 -11.86 5.48
CA SER A 15 -8.20 -11.99 5.73
C SER A 15 -8.79 -10.77 6.43
N VAL A 16 -9.18 -9.77 5.64
CA VAL A 16 -10.11 -8.74 6.10
C VAL A 16 -11.25 -9.49 6.76
N PRO A 17 -11.54 -9.29 8.06
CA PRO A 17 -12.71 -9.88 8.66
C PRO A 17 -13.89 -9.30 7.90
N VAL A 18 -14.42 -10.09 6.98
CA VAL A 18 -15.72 -9.86 6.37
C VAL A 18 -16.66 -9.92 7.55
N LYS A 19 -16.99 -8.76 8.12
CA LYS A 19 -18.20 -8.60 8.92
C LYS A 19 -19.28 -9.15 8.02
N LEU A 20 -19.73 -10.37 8.30
CA LEU A 20 -20.98 -10.90 7.78
C LEU A 20 -22.01 -9.85 8.20
N LEU A 21 -22.36 -9.00 7.24
CA LEU A 21 -23.43 -8.01 7.38
C LEU A 21 -24.60 -8.80 7.95
N GLN A 22 -25.03 -8.41 9.16
CA GLN A 22 -26.20 -9.01 9.77
C GLN A 22 -27.30 -9.00 8.72
N GLN A 23 -27.80 -10.19 8.40
CA GLN A 23 -28.90 -10.36 7.47
C GLN A 23 -30.01 -9.41 7.92
N PRO A 24 -30.39 -8.40 7.12
CA PRO A 24 -31.39 -7.43 7.53
C PRO A 24 -32.67 -8.16 7.93
N GLN A 25 -33.22 -7.79 9.09
CA GLN A 25 -34.48 -8.31 9.58
C GLN A 25 -35.56 -8.12 8.50
N ASP A 26 -36.07 -9.27 8.08
CA ASP A 26 -37.12 -9.54 7.11
C ASP A 26 -37.00 -8.89 5.72
N PRO A 27 -37.02 -9.70 4.64
CA PRO A 27 -37.12 -9.14 3.30
C PRO A 27 -38.39 -8.29 3.18
N PRO A 28 -38.37 -7.21 2.38
CA PRO A 28 -39.58 -6.46 2.10
C PRO A 28 -40.66 -7.41 1.60
N SER A 29 -41.89 -7.24 2.10
CA SER A 29 -43.00 -8.14 1.76
C SER A 29 -43.16 -8.29 0.26
N ASP A 30 -43.62 -9.46 -0.19
CA ASP A 30 -43.88 -9.72 -1.61
C ASP A 30 -44.83 -8.69 -2.24
N GLN A 31 -45.74 -8.13 -1.43
CA GLN A 31 -46.63 -7.04 -1.82
C GLN A 31 -45.86 -5.74 -2.12
N ASN A 32 -44.88 -5.36 -1.29
CA ASN A 32 -44.04 -4.19 -1.52
C ASN A 32 -43.16 -4.37 -2.78
N LEU A 33 -42.64 -5.57 -2.99
CA LEU A 33 -41.85 -5.91 -4.17
C LEU A 33 -42.69 -5.84 -5.46
N ALA A 34 -43.92 -6.37 -5.43
CA ALA A 34 -44.84 -6.33 -6.55
C ALA A 34 -45.23 -4.87 -6.88
N ALA A 35 -45.57 -4.07 -5.87
CA ALA A 35 -45.89 -2.65 -6.03
C ALA A 35 -44.72 -1.86 -6.64
N ALA A 36 -43.49 -2.09 -6.16
CA ALA A 36 -42.30 -1.44 -6.71
C ALA A 36 -42.04 -1.80 -8.18
N ARG A 37 -42.23 -3.09 -8.55
CA ARG A 37 -42.10 -3.53 -9.95
C ARG A 37 -43.16 -2.89 -10.85
N ALA A 38 -44.40 -2.82 -10.38
CA ALA A 38 -45.49 -2.18 -11.11
C ALA A 38 -45.22 -0.68 -11.32
N TYR A 39 -44.83 0.03 -10.27
CA TYR A 39 -44.49 1.45 -10.31
C TYR A 39 -43.32 1.75 -11.26
N CYS A 40 -42.24 0.97 -11.20
CA CYS A 40 -41.11 1.11 -12.13
C CYS A 40 -41.51 0.83 -13.59
N GLY A 41 -42.41 -0.13 -13.83
CA GLY A 41 -42.97 -0.39 -15.14
C GLY A 41 -43.78 0.80 -15.67
N GLN A 42 -44.61 1.40 -14.83
CA GLN A 42 -45.42 2.58 -15.15
C GLN A 42 -44.57 3.82 -15.45
N LEU A 43 -43.51 4.08 -14.67
CA LEU A 43 -42.56 5.17 -14.98
C LEU A 43 -41.88 4.99 -16.33
N ARG A 44 -41.56 3.73 -16.70
CA ARG A 44 -41.00 3.40 -18.01
C ARG A 44 -42.01 3.62 -19.13
N ALA A 45 -43.26 3.24 -18.93
CA ALA A 45 -44.35 3.49 -19.90
C ALA A 45 -44.60 5.00 -20.07
N LEU A 46 -44.67 5.79 -18.99
CA LEU A 46 -44.77 7.25 -19.06
C LEU A 46 -43.64 7.88 -19.88
N ARG A 47 -42.41 7.40 -19.68
CA ARG A 47 -41.23 7.90 -20.39
C ARG A 47 -41.23 7.56 -21.88
N ASN A 48 -41.69 6.35 -22.24
CA ASN A 48 -41.51 5.81 -23.59
C ASN A 48 -42.76 5.94 -24.47
N GLU A 49 -43.96 5.93 -23.88
CA GLU A 49 -45.24 5.78 -24.59
C GLU A 49 -46.12 7.04 -24.52
N GLY A 50 -45.63 8.11 -23.89
CA GLY A 50 -46.29 9.43 -23.92
C GLY A 50 -47.51 9.57 -23.01
N GLY A 51 -47.76 8.60 -22.11
CA GLY A 51 -48.84 8.67 -21.13
C GLY A 51 -49.19 7.32 -20.53
N LEU A 52 -49.90 7.33 -19.40
CA LEU A 52 -50.56 6.15 -18.85
C LEU A 52 -52.06 6.34 -19.00
N ASP A 53 -52.74 5.31 -19.49
CA ASP A 53 -54.19 5.22 -19.40
C ASP A 53 -54.64 5.34 -17.94
N ASN A 54 -55.81 5.95 -17.70
CA ASN A 54 -56.31 6.20 -16.35
C ASN A 54 -56.46 4.90 -15.52
N ALA A 55 -56.65 3.75 -16.17
CA ALA A 55 -56.72 2.44 -15.52
C ALA A 55 -55.35 1.87 -15.09
N SER A 56 -54.25 2.39 -15.64
CA SER A 56 -52.88 1.95 -15.34
C SER A 56 -52.13 2.91 -14.41
N ARG A 57 -52.81 3.93 -13.89
CA ARG A 57 -52.24 4.85 -12.90
C ARG A 57 -52.12 4.12 -11.55
N PRO A 58 -50.95 4.17 -10.91
CA PRO A 58 -50.78 3.59 -9.58
C PRO A 58 -51.70 4.29 -8.59
N THR A 59 -52.29 3.51 -7.70
CA THR A 59 -53.02 4.02 -6.56
C THR A 59 -52.06 4.73 -5.59
N GLN A 60 -52.60 5.63 -4.77
CA GLN A 60 -51.82 6.33 -3.75
C GLN A 60 -51.11 5.36 -2.80
N GLN A 61 -51.76 4.25 -2.47
CA GLN A 61 -51.20 3.22 -1.60
C GLN A 61 -50.02 2.51 -2.26
N GLU A 62 -50.13 2.13 -3.53
CA GLU A 62 -49.03 1.51 -4.28
C GLU A 62 -47.82 2.44 -4.41
N MET A 63 -48.03 3.75 -4.57
CA MET A 63 -46.93 4.72 -4.57
C MET A 63 -46.22 4.79 -3.21
N ILE A 64 -46.98 4.78 -2.10
CA ILE A 64 -46.42 4.78 -0.74
C ILE A 64 -45.61 3.51 -0.49
N ASP A 65 -46.12 2.36 -0.91
CA ASP A 65 -45.46 1.07 -0.70
C ASP A 65 -44.22 0.92 -1.58
N ALA A 66 -44.26 1.42 -2.83
CA ALA A 66 -43.09 1.52 -3.70
C ALA A 66 -42.02 2.46 -3.12
N ALA A 67 -42.40 3.62 -2.58
CA ALA A 67 -41.46 4.55 -1.96
C ALA A 67 -40.79 3.93 -0.72
N ARG A 68 -41.55 3.22 0.13
CA ARG A 68 -41.01 2.48 1.27
C ARG A 68 -40.00 1.42 0.85
N TYR A 69 -40.33 0.66 -0.20
CA TYR A 69 -39.43 -0.36 -0.75
C TYR A 69 -38.12 0.25 -1.28
N LEU A 70 -38.21 1.36 -2.03
CA LEU A 70 -37.04 2.03 -2.58
C LEU A 70 -36.13 2.58 -1.47
N ALA A 71 -36.69 3.18 -0.42
CA ALA A 71 -35.91 3.68 0.72
C ALA A 71 -35.12 2.54 1.42
N VAL A 72 -35.76 1.40 1.67
CA VAL A 72 -35.10 0.22 2.25
C VAL A 72 -33.97 -0.30 1.35
N MET A 73 -34.19 -0.28 0.03
CA MET A 73 -33.17 -0.68 -0.94
C MET A 73 -32.01 0.31 -1.00
N GLU A 74 -32.27 1.62 -0.92
CA GLU A 74 -31.23 2.65 -0.87
C GLU A 74 -30.35 2.50 0.37
N ASP A 75 -30.96 2.29 1.54
CA ASP A 75 -30.22 2.04 2.79
C ASP A 75 -29.37 0.77 2.68
N ARG A 76 -29.93 -0.31 2.12
CA ARG A 76 -29.20 -1.56 1.89
C ARG A 76 -28.06 -1.41 0.89
N ILE A 77 -28.22 -0.60 -0.15
CA ILE A 77 -27.15 -0.28 -1.11
C ILE A 77 -26.05 0.54 -0.43
N ARG A 78 -26.41 1.52 0.40
CA ARG A 78 -25.47 2.33 1.19
C ARG A 78 -24.71 1.46 2.19
N GLU A 79 -25.38 0.53 2.85
CA GLU A 79 -24.77 -0.39 3.80
C GLU A 79 -23.84 -1.40 3.11
N THR A 80 -24.25 -1.97 1.97
CA THR A 80 -23.43 -2.96 1.24
C THR A 80 -22.27 -2.36 0.46
N ARG A 81 -22.39 -1.12 -0.04
CA ARG A 81 -21.31 -0.45 -0.79
C ARG A 81 -20.46 0.48 0.07
N GLY A 82 -20.86 0.76 1.30
CA GLY A 82 -20.32 1.88 2.07
C GLY A 82 -20.61 3.22 1.38
N ASP A 83 -20.14 4.32 1.99
CA ASP A 83 -20.04 5.58 1.25
C ASP A 83 -18.78 5.52 0.37
N PRO A 84 -18.92 5.42 -0.98
CA PRO A 84 -17.77 5.34 -1.86
C PRO A 84 -16.83 6.55 -1.71
N LEU A 85 -17.36 7.71 -1.30
CA LEU A 85 -16.53 8.88 -1.02
C LEU A 85 -15.66 8.66 0.21
N GLN A 86 -16.19 8.01 1.25
CA GLN A 86 -15.44 7.71 2.46
C GLN A 86 -14.29 6.73 2.17
N GLU A 87 -14.52 5.72 1.34
CA GLU A 87 -13.48 4.76 0.95
C GLU A 87 -12.41 5.40 0.07
N ILE A 88 -12.81 6.26 -0.88
CA ILE A 88 -11.86 7.06 -1.67
C ILE A 88 -11.03 7.96 -0.76
N LEU A 89 -11.66 8.63 0.21
CA LEU A 89 -10.95 9.47 1.18
C LEU A 89 -9.98 8.67 2.04
N ARG A 90 -10.35 7.45 2.47
CA ARG A 90 -9.47 6.54 3.21
C ARG A 90 -8.24 6.20 2.39
N VAL A 91 -8.42 5.73 1.15
CA VAL A 91 -7.32 5.37 0.25
C VAL A 91 -6.42 6.57 -0.06
N VAL A 92 -7.00 7.75 -0.31
CA VAL A 92 -6.23 8.98 -0.55
C VAL A 92 -5.36 9.35 0.65
N ASN A 93 -5.88 9.19 1.88
CA ASN A 93 -5.12 9.44 3.09
C ASN A 93 -3.96 8.44 3.26
N GLU A 94 -4.20 7.16 3.00
CA GLU A 94 -3.18 6.11 3.05
C GLU A 94 -2.06 6.37 2.03
N MET A 95 -2.42 6.73 0.80
CA MET A 95 -1.44 7.11 -0.24
C MET A 95 -0.60 8.32 0.19
N ARG A 96 -1.21 9.32 0.83
CA ARG A 96 -0.50 10.51 1.32
C ARG A 96 0.46 10.17 2.46
N GLN A 97 0.08 9.26 3.34
CA GLN A 97 0.94 8.78 4.41
C GLN A 97 2.13 8.01 3.85
N ALA A 98 1.89 7.03 2.97
CA ALA A 98 2.94 6.27 2.31
C ALA A 98 3.91 7.17 1.52
N GLN A 99 3.40 8.21 0.86
CA GLN A 99 4.25 9.20 0.19
C GLN A 99 5.16 9.96 1.17
N THR A 100 4.66 10.26 2.37
CA THR A 100 5.43 10.96 3.40
C THR A 100 6.54 10.06 3.94
N GLU A 101 6.22 8.79 4.22
CA GLU A 101 7.18 7.77 4.67
C GLU A 101 8.30 7.57 3.64
N MET A 102 7.97 7.38 2.36
CA MET A 102 8.99 7.26 1.29
C MET A 102 9.92 8.48 1.19
N ARG A 103 9.41 9.69 1.42
CA ARG A 103 10.25 10.91 1.40
C ARG A 103 11.20 10.95 2.60
N GLN A 104 10.75 10.45 3.74
CA GLN A 104 11.59 10.35 4.93
C GLN A 104 12.71 9.33 4.70
N GLU A 105 12.38 8.12 4.24
CA GLU A 105 13.37 7.09 3.89
C GLU A 105 14.38 7.60 2.85
N GLN A 106 13.93 8.34 1.83
CA GLN A 106 14.82 8.95 0.85
C GLN A 106 15.78 9.97 1.48
N THR A 107 15.33 10.69 2.50
CA THR A 107 16.16 11.66 3.22
C THR A 107 17.22 10.95 4.07
N GLU A 108 16.82 9.90 4.78
CA GLU A 108 17.71 9.05 5.59
C GLU A 108 18.80 8.40 4.71
N MET A 109 18.42 7.79 3.58
CA MET A 109 19.40 7.22 2.64
C MET A 109 20.42 8.25 2.12
N ARG A 110 19.98 9.49 1.85
CA ARG A 110 20.91 10.56 1.42
C ARG A 110 21.87 10.96 2.53
N GLN A 111 21.42 10.95 3.77
CA GLN A 111 22.25 11.22 4.92
C GLN A 111 23.31 10.12 5.08
N GLU A 112 22.90 8.85 5.06
CA GLU A 112 23.82 7.70 5.13
C GLU A 112 24.88 7.73 4.01
N GLN A 113 24.47 8.07 2.77
CA GLN A 113 25.42 8.24 1.66
C GLN A 113 26.42 9.37 1.91
N THR A 114 25.99 10.45 2.56
CA THR A 114 26.86 11.58 2.90
C THR A 114 27.88 11.16 3.96
N GLU A 115 27.43 10.47 5.01
CA GLU A 115 28.29 9.93 6.07
C GLU A 115 29.33 8.96 5.50
N MET A 116 28.89 8.03 4.63
CA MET A 116 29.78 7.09 3.95
C MET A 116 30.86 7.80 3.12
N ARG A 117 30.51 8.86 2.38
CA ARG A 117 31.49 9.66 1.62
C ARG A 117 32.49 10.36 2.53
N GLN A 118 32.07 10.83 3.70
CA GLN A 118 32.96 11.42 4.69
C GLN A 118 33.93 10.38 5.25
N THR A 119 33.44 9.18 5.61
CA THR A 119 34.29 8.09 6.09
C THR A 119 35.33 7.67 5.04
N ILE A 120 34.93 7.54 3.77
CA ILE A 120 35.86 7.24 2.67
C ILE A 120 36.93 8.33 2.56
N THR A 121 36.54 9.60 2.64
CA THR A 121 37.47 10.74 2.59
C THR A 121 38.46 10.71 3.76
N GLU A 122 38.00 10.39 4.97
CA GLU A 122 38.89 10.25 6.14
C GLU A 122 39.90 9.11 5.96
N ILE A 123 39.45 7.94 5.47
CA ILE A 123 40.32 6.80 5.21
C ILE A 123 41.39 7.17 4.17
N LEU A 124 40.99 7.81 3.07
CA LEU A 124 41.92 8.24 2.02
C LEU A 124 42.95 9.25 2.55
N ASN A 125 42.53 10.22 3.37
CA ASN A 125 43.43 11.18 3.99
C ASN A 125 44.42 10.52 4.95
N ARG A 126 43.97 9.54 5.74
CA ARG A 126 44.85 8.76 6.62
C ARG A 126 45.87 7.97 5.81
N LEU A 127 45.45 7.31 4.73
CA LEU A 127 46.34 6.57 3.83
C LEU A 127 47.38 7.49 3.18
N ASP A 128 46.98 8.67 2.67
CA ASP A 128 47.92 9.65 2.11
C ASP A 128 48.96 10.06 3.16
N HIS A 129 48.53 10.34 4.40
CA HIS A 129 49.43 10.68 5.49
C HIS A 129 50.44 9.56 5.79
N PHE A 130 50.00 8.29 5.84
CA PHE A 130 50.89 7.14 5.99
C PHE A 130 51.91 7.03 4.85
N THR A 131 51.48 7.21 3.59
CA THR A 131 52.38 7.09 2.42
C THR A 131 53.35 8.27 2.28
N ARG A 132 53.00 9.46 2.76
CA ARG A 132 53.91 10.62 2.79
C ARG A 132 55.03 10.43 3.81
N ILE A 133 54.73 9.91 5.00
CA ILE A 133 55.74 9.59 6.02
C ILE A 133 56.80 8.61 5.45
N ASP A 134 56.36 7.62 4.68
CA ASP A 134 57.24 6.63 4.05
C ASP A 134 58.17 7.25 2.97
N ARG A 135 57.67 8.22 2.18
CA ARG A 135 58.47 8.93 1.16
C ARG A 135 59.47 9.94 1.72
N ASP A 136 59.15 10.57 2.85
CA ASP A 136 60.04 11.52 3.52
C ASP A 136 61.16 10.82 4.33
N GLY A 137 61.29 9.49 4.21
CA GLY A 137 62.42 8.72 4.72
C GLY A 137 62.33 8.34 6.21
N VAL A 138 61.19 8.58 6.85
CA VAL A 138 60.93 8.07 8.20
C VAL A 138 60.31 6.69 8.04
N GLN A 139 61.11 5.63 8.17
CA GLN A 139 60.59 4.26 8.30
C GLN A 139 59.55 4.24 9.42
N LEU A 140 58.28 4.08 9.05
CA LEU A 140 57.28 3.58 9.98
C LEU A 140 57.64 2.12 10.24
N THR A 141 58.47 1.89 11.26
CA THR A 141 58.58 0.57 11.87
C THR A 141 57.20 0.22 12.41
N LEU A 142 56.43 -0.48 11.59
CA LEU A 142 55.26 -1.20 12.06
C LEU A 142 55.82 -2.21 13.06
N ASN A 143 55.78 -1.88 14.34
CA ASN A 143 56.09 -2.81 15.41
C ASN A 143 54.99 -3.88 15.36
N ILE A 144 55.23 -4.89 14.52
CA ILE A 144 54.48 -6.13 14.52
C ILE A 144 54.81 -6.77 15.86
N ILE A 145 53.91 -6.56 16.83
CA ILE A 145 53.98 -7.26 18.11
C ILE A 145 53.75 -8.74 17.77
N PRO A 146 54.73 -9.64 18.00
CA PRO A 146 54.51 -11.06 17.77
C PRO A 146 53.36 -11.55 18.65
N PHE A 147 52.64 -12.57 18.18
CA PHE A 147 51.64 -13.22 19.02
C PHE A 147 52.31 -13.77 20.29
N ALA A 148 51.57 -13.88 21.39
CA ALA A 148 52.10 -14.31 22.68
C ALA A 148 52.73 -15.73 22.67
N ASP A 149 52.49 -16.49 21.60
CA ASP A 149 53.06 -17.81 21.34
C ASP A 149 54.42 -17.77 20.59
N GLY A 150 54.92 -16.57 20.25
CA GLY A 150 56.18 -16.38 19.53
C GLY A 150 56.09 -16.56 18.01
N SER A 151 54.89 -16.71 17.45
CA SER A 151 54.71 -16.77 16.00
C SER A 151 54.84 -15.38 15.36
N MET A 152 55.67 -15.31 14.31
CA MET A 152 55.77 -14.13 13.43
C MET A 152 54.70 -14.24 12.34
N PRO A 153 54.01 -13.16 11.95
CA PRO A 153 53.19 -13.18 10.75
C PRO A 153 54.11 -13.41 9.55
N THR A 154 53.96 -14.55 8.88
CA THR A 154 54.75 -14.88 7.70
C THR A 154 54.35 -13.94 6.58
N GLN A 155 55.20 -12.94 6.32
CA GLN A 155 55.14 -12.14 5.10
C GLN A 155 55.32 -13.08 3.90
N HIS A 156 54.27 -13.28 3.11
CA HIS A 156 54.40 -13.85 1.78
C HIS A 156 54.78 -12.72 0.80
N PRO A 157 55.98 -12.72 0.22
CA PRO A 157 56.31 -11.80 -0.86
C PRO A 157 55.57 -12.24 -2.13
N VAL A 158 54.58 -11.46 -2.56
CA VAL A 158 54.05 -11.53 -3.92
C VAL A 158 55.14 -10.99 -4.85
N ARG A 159 55.88 -11.89 -5.50
CA ARG A 159 56.79 -11.53 -6.60
C ARG A 159 55.94 -11.13 -7.80
N ILE A 160 55.98 -9.85 -8.15
CA ILE A 160 55.54 -9.37 -9.46
C ILE A 160 56.73 -9.54 -10.40
N THR A 161 56.61 -10.49 -11.34
CA THR A 161 57.43 -10.57 -12.57
C THR A 161 56.66 -9.97 -13.72
#